data_AF-A0A1V5GEM5-F1
#
_entry.id   AF-A0A1V5GEM5-F1
#
_cell.length_a   1.000
_cell.length_b   1.000
_cell.length_c   1.000
_cell.angle_alpha   90.00
_cell.angle_beta   90.00
_cell.angle_gamma   90.00
#
_symmetry.space_group_name_H-M   'P 1'
#
loop_
_entity.id
_entity.type
_entity.pdbx_description
1 polymer ?
#
loop_
_entity_poly.entity_id
_entity_poly.type
_entity_poly.pdbx_seq_one_letter_code
_entity_poly.pdbx_strand_id
1 'polypeptide(L)'
;MFTKADIEQYFVNEKEGGKWKMTTGLLSLIAGVVLFFAGASSYYYGAALPPAILGCVLFAVGYIAYSRSDARRKRNVYAYDMYPAELRDEELPRMKLLMKKLKSYRWLFILLALFGMALFFRFYIVCEGDTCRFSFFRKGMGLTLTIMSAFIIFIGYLTWKRADKYLKGLESFYKMTT
;
A
#
# COMPACT_ATOMS: atom_id res chain seq x y z
N MET A 1 -16.48 18.95 -15.95
CA MET A 1 -15.20 19.41 -16.54
C MET A 1 -14.12 19.28 -15.47
N PHE A 2 -12.88 19.00 -15.87
CA PHE A 2 -11.75 18.89 -14.95
C PHE A 2 -11.24 20.29 -14.56
N THR A 3 -11.11 20.54 -13.26
CA THR A 3 -10.81 21.87 -12.71
C THR A 3 -9.60 21.85 -11.78
N LYS A 4 -9.07 23.03 -11.43
CA LYS A 4 -8.05 23.18 -10.39
C LYS A 4 -8.46 22.58 -9.04
N ALA A 5 -9.75 22.71 -8.70
CA ALA A 5 -10.29 22.12 -7.47
C ALA A 5 -10.15 20.59 -7.45
N ASP A 6 -10.26 19.91 -8.60
CA ASP A 6 -10.05 18.46 -8.69
C ASP A 6 -8.58 18.07 -8.42
N ILE A 7 -7.64 18.89 -8.89
CA ILE A 7 -6.20 18.74 -8.62
C ILE A 7 -5.93 18.90 -7.12
N GLU A 8 -6.43 19.98 -6.53
CA GLU A 8 -6.25 20.25 -5.10
C GLU A 8 -6.86 19.15 -4.24
N GLN A 9 -8.10 18.76 -4.53
CA GLN A 9 -8.80 17.71 -3.79
C GLN A 9 -8.04 16.38 -3.87
N TYR A 10 -7.51 16.02 -5.04
CA TYR A 10 -6.71 14.79 -5.19
C TYR A 10 -5.47 14.81 -4.28
N PHE A 11 -4.68 15.89 -4.29
CA PHE A 11 -3.45 15.94 -3.50
C PHE A 11 -3.69 16.13 -2.00
N VAL A 12 -4.75 16.81 -1.60
CA VAL A 12 -5.19 16.86 -0.19
C VAL A 12 -5.53 15.44 0.28
N ASN A 13 -6.32 14.70 -0.51
CA ASN A 13 -6.67 13.32 -0.20
C ASN A 13 -5.45 12.38 -0.25
N GLU A 14 -4.50 12.60 -1.16
CA GLU A 14 -3.25 11.83 -1.23
C GLU A 14 -2.43 12.04 0.05
N LYS A 15 -2.31 13.28 0.52
CA LYS A 15 -1.61 13.65 1.75
C LYS A 15 -2.25 13.01 2.97
N GLU A 16 -3.57 13.12 3.09
CA GLU A 16 -4.32 12.51 4.19
C GLU A 16 -4.21 10.97 4.15
N GLY A 17 -4.33 10.38 2.96
CA GLY A 17 -4.09 8.96 2.75
C GLY A 17 -2.67 8.53 3.12
N GLY A 18 -1.68 9.40 2.91
CA GLY A 18 -0.31 9.24 3.38
C GLY A 18 -0.22 9.18 4.90
N LYS A 19 -0.86 10.13 5.60
CA LYS A 19 -0.94 10.13 7.07
C LYS A 19 -1.56 8.84 7.61
N TRP A 20 -2.70 8.42 7.05
CA TRP A 20 -3.37 7.17 7.45
C TRP A 20 -2.48 5.94 7.26
N LYS A 21 -1.70 5.87 6.17
CA LYS A 21 -0.73 4.79 5.94
C LYS A 21 0.42 4.83 6.94
N MET A 22 0.90 6.03 7.29
CA MET A 22 1.94 6.18 8.31
C MET A 22 1.45 5.74 9.68
N THR A 23 0.30 6.21 10.13
CA THR A 23 -0.25 5.85 11.45
C THR A 23 -0.54 4.36 11.55
N THR A 24 -1.18 3.77 10.54
CA THR A 24 -1.43 2.32 10.50
C THR A 24 -0.15 1.51 10.39
N GLY A 25 0.83 1.96 9.60
CA GLY A 25 2.14 1.33 9.52
C GLY A 25 2.86 1.31 10.87
N LEU A 26 2.84 2.44 11.60
CA LEU A 26 3.42 2.54 12.94
C LEU A 26 2.69 1.64 13.96
N LEU A 27 1.36 1.60 13.93
CA LEU A 27 0.58 0.69 14.79
C LEU A 27 0.91 -0.78 14.49
N SER A 28 1.07 -1.15 13.22
CA SER A 28 1.50 -2.50 12.82
C SER A 28 2.91 -2.83 13.32
N LEU A 29 3.83 -1.87 13.29
CA LEU A 29 5.18 -2.03 13.87
C LEU A 29 5.12 -2.29 15.37
N ILE A 30 4.35 -1.47 16.10
CA ILE A 30 4.17 -1.64 17.55
C ILE A 30 3.55 -3.01 17.83
N ALA A 31 2.53 -3.43 17.06
CA ALA A 31 1.94 -4.75 17.19
C ALA A 31 2.97 -5.88 16.97
N GLY A 32 3.85 -5.74 15.97
CA GLY A 32 4.96 -6.69 15.75
C GLY A 32 5.92 -6.77 16.95
N VAL A 33 6.31 -5.62 17.50
CA VAL A 33 7.19 -5.56 18.69
C VAL A 33 6.51 -6.18 19.92
N VAL A 34 5.24 -5.87 20.16
CA VAL A 34 4.47 -6.44 21.27
C VAL A 34 4.35 -7.95 21.11
N LEU A 35 4.03 -8.45 19.92
CA LEU A 35 3.97 -9.89 19.66
C LEU A 35 5.32 -10.57 19.89
N PHE A 36 6.42 -9.91 19.55
CA PHE A 36 7.77 -10.45 19.75
C PHE A 36 8.14 -10.57 21.23
N PHE A 37 7.87 -9.55 22.06
CA PHE A 37 8.28 -9.54 23.47
C PHE A 37 7.26 -10.17 24.43
N ALA A 38 5.96 -10.07 24.15
CA ALA A 38 4.91 -10.66 25.00
C ALA A 38 4.69 -12.16 24.72
N GLY A 39 5.23 -12.66 23.61
CA GLY A 39 5.02 -14.03 23.16
C GLY A 39 5.93 -15.05 23.83
N ALA A 40 5.39 -15.86 24.74
CA ALA A 40 6.14 -16.99 25.33
C ALA A 40 6.28 -18.21 24.39
N SER A 41 5.62 -18.20 23.23
CA SER A 41 5.56 -19.36 22.33
C SER A 41 6.07 -19.05 20.92
N SER A 42 6.56 -20.09 20.24
CA SER A 42 7.04 -20.06 18.85
C SER A 42 6.04 -19.42 17.87
N TYR A 43 4.73 -19.51 18.17
CA TYR A 43 3.66 -18.88 17.40
C TYR A 43 3.79 -17.35 17.32
N TYR A 44 4.04 -16.70 18.45
CA TYR A 44 4.07 -15.25 18.54
C TYR A 44 5.28 -14.65 17.82
N TYR A 45 6.44 -15.33 17.88
CA TYR A 45 7.61 -14.95 17.11
C TYR A 45 7.36 -14.97 15.60
N GLY A 46 6.63 -15.99 15.11
CA GLY A 46 6.21 -16.04 13.70
C GLY A 46 5.19 -14.95 13.36
N ALA A 47 4.24 -14.71 14.26
CA ALA A 47 3.21 -13.69 14.10
C ALA A 47 3.76 -12.24 14.12
N ALA A 48 4.89 -12.01 14.78
CA ALA A 48 5.51 -10.69 14.88
C ALA A 48 6.13 -10.20 13.56
N LEU A 49 6.66 -11.12 12.73
CA LEU A 49 7.44 -10.79 11.54
C LEU A 49 6.63 -10.03 10.46
N PRO A 50 5.45 -10.51 10.00
CA PRO A 50 4.73 -9.81 8.96
C PRO A 50 4.27 -8.39 9.35
N PRO A 51 3.69 -8.15 10.54
CA PRO A 51 3.38 -6.79 11.02
C PRO A 51 4.61 -5.88 11.08
N ALA A 52 5.76 -6.38 11.51
CA ALA A 52 7.00 -5.61 11.57
C ALA A 52 7.50 -5.22 10.17
N ILE A 53 7.62 -6.17 9.25
CA ILE A 53 8.16 -5.91 7.91
C ILE A 53 7.19 -5.07 7.08
N LEU A 54 5.91 -5.48 7.04
CA LEU A 54 4.91 -4.81 6.22
C LEU A 54 4.48 -3.47 6.84
N GLY A 55 4.55 -3.32 8.16
CA GLY A 55 4.38 -2.04 8.86
C GLY A 55 5.42 -1.01 8.43
N CYS A 56 6.70 -1.39 8.37
CA CYS A 56 7.78 -0.55 7.85
C CYS A 56 7.52 -0.10 6.41
N VAL A 57 7.14 -1.04 5.54
CA VAL A 57 6.83 -0.73 4.13
C VAL A 57 5.64 0.24 4.02
N LEU A 58 4.57 -0.02 4.78
CA LEU A 58 3.37 0.82 4.76
C LEU A 58 3.67 2.23 5.28
N PHE A 59 4.48 2.34 6.33
CA PHE A 59 4.95 3.61 6.86
C PHE A 59 5.77 4.40 5.83
N ALA A 60 6.75 3.76 5.20
CA ALA A 60 7.61 4.39 4.20
C ALA A 60 6.81 4.90 2.99
N VAL A 61 5.88 4.09 2.47
CA VAL A 61 5.00 4.49 1.35
C VAL A 61 4.08 5.64 1.77
N GLY A 62 3.55 5.60 3.00
CA GLY A 62 2.76 6.69 3.56
C GLY A 62 3.55 7.99 3.66
N TYR A 63 4.79 7.94 4.13
CA TYR A 63 5.69 9.08 4.27
C TYR A 63 6.04 9.71 2.91
N ILE A 64 6.31 8.89 1.89
CA ILE A 64 6.60 9.39 0.53
C ILE A 64 5.39 10.13 -0.05
N ALA A 65 4.18 9.61 0.15
CA ALA A 65 2.96 10.31 -0.26
C ALA A 65 2.81 11.62 0.51
N TYR A 66 2.86 11.56 1.83
CA TYR A 66 2.70 12.72 2.71
C TYR A 66 3.66 13.88 2.40
N SER A 67 4.95 13.58 2.26
CA SER A 67 6.01 14.58 2.06
C SER A 67 5.96 15.23 0.67
N ARG A 68 5.49 14.51 -0.36
CA ARG A 68 5.51 14.99 -1.75
C ARG A 68 4.20 15.63 -2.21
N SER A 69 3.06 15.35 -1.55
CA SER A 69 1.76 15.79 -2.03
C SER A 69 1.60 17.32 -2.08
N ASP A 70 2.14 18.09 -1.13
CA ASP A 70 2.00 19.56 -1.16
C ASP A 70 2.76 20.20 -2.33
N ALA A 71 4.00 19.74 -2.57
CA ALA A 71 4.82 20.24 -3.67
C ALA A 71 4.16 19.92 -5.03
N ARG A 72 3.62 18.71 -5.18
CA ARG A 72 2.89 18.30 -6.39
C ARG A 72 1.59 19.07 -6.56
N ARG A 73 0.85 19.34 -5.48
CA ARG A 73 -0.35 20.17 -5.51
C ARG A 73 -0.04 21.55 -6.09
N LYS A 74 0.92 22.26 -5.50
CA LYS A 74 1.28 23.63 -5.92
C LYS A 74 1.72 23.65 -7.39
N ARG A 75 2.61 22.74 -7.78
CA ARG A 75 3.11 22.65 -9.15
C ARG A 75 1.99 22.40 -10.15
N ASN A 76 1.14 21.41 -9.89
CA ASN A 76 0.11 21.00 -10.85
C ASN A 76 -1.04 22.01 -10.94
N VAL A 77 -1.37 22.70 -9.85
CA VAL A 77 -2.33 23.82 -9.88
C VAL A 77 -1.77 24.99 -10.67
N TYR A 78 -0.50 25.34 -10.48
CA TYR A 78 0.17 26.39 -11.25
C TYR A 78 0.26 26.05 -12.74
N ALA A 79 0.68 24.82 -13.07
CA ALA A 79 0.77 24.32 -14.44
C ALA A 79 -0.59 24.31 -15.15
N TYR A 80 -1.71 24.15 -14.43
CA TYR A 80 -3.04 24.21 -15.03
C TYR A 80 -3.31 25.56 -15.72
N ASP A 81 -2.87 26.68 -15.12
CA ASP A 81 -3.11 28.02 -15.66
C ASP A 81 -1.99 28.50 -16.58
N MET A 82 -0.74 28.31 -16.15
CA MET A 82 0.40 28.96 -16.79
C MET A 82 1.05 28.10 -17.87
N TYR A 83 1.05 26.78 -17.69
CA TYR A 83 1.77 25.87 -18.58
C TYR A 83 1.12 24.47 -18.66
N PRO A 84 -0.05 24.34 -19.32
CA PRO A 84 -0.83 23.10 -19.32
C PRO A 84 -0.11 21.94 -20.02
N ALA A 85 0.97 22.19 -20.76
CA ALA A 85 1.82 21.14 -21.33
C ALA A 85 2.56 20.33 -20.25
N GLU A 86 2.96 20.93 -19.12
CA GLU A 86 3.61 20.22 -18.00
C GLU A 86 2.71 19.12 -17.41
N LEU A 87 1.42 19.40 -17.30
CA LEU A 87 0.44 18.42 -16.84
C LEU A 87 0.32 17.21 -17.79
N ARG A 88 0.56 17.41 -19.09
CA ARG A 88 0.54 16.35 -20.11
C ARG A 88 1.84 15.57 -20.12
N ASP A 89 2.96 16.27 -20.00
CA ASP A 89 4.28 15.69 -20.26
C ASP A 89 4.93 15.13 -18.98
N GLU A 90 4.56 15.65 -17.80
CA GLU A 90 5.04 15.11 -16.52
C GLU A 90 3.95 14.35 -15.75
N GLU A 91 2.81 14.98 -15.50
CA GLU A 91 1.84 14.48 -14.53
C GLU A 91 1.06 13.26 -15.07
N LEU A 92 0.64 13.30 -16.33
CA LEU A 92 -0.10 12.21 -16.95
C LEU A 92 0.75 10.91 -17.07
N PRO A 93 2.02 10.95 -17.53
CA PRO A 93 2.92 9.79 -17.48
C PRO A 93 3.16 9.29 -16.06
N ARG A 94 3.36 10.20 -15.09
CA ARG A 94 3.51 9.83 -13.67
C ARG A 94 2.30 9.06 -13.15
N MET A 95 1.09 9.54 -13.44
CA MET A 95 -0.15 8.90 -13.01
C MET A 95 -0.36 7.54 -13.68
N LYS A 96 -0.05 7.40 -14.97
CA LYS A 96 -0.06 6.10 -15.66
C LYS A 96 0.93 5.12 -15.04
N LEU A 97 2.13 5.57 -14.70
CA LEU A 97 3.14 4.75 -14.01
C LEU A 97 2.66 4.33 -12.61
N LEU A 98 2.06 5.25 -11.85
CA LEU A 98 1.46 4.95 -10.54
C LEU A 98 0.39 3.87 -10.66
N MET A 99 -0.51 3.97 -11.64
CA MET A 99 -1.56 2.97 -11.89
C MET A 99 -0.98 1.60 -12.24
N LYS A 100 0.07 1.54 -13.06
CA LYS A 100 0.79 0.28 -13.37
C LYS A 100 1.39 -0.33 -12.10
N LYS A 101 2.08 0.47 -11.29
CA LYS A 101 2.68 0.03 -10.01
C LYS A 101 1.63 -0.49 -9.03
N LEU A 102 0.50 0.21 -8.88
CA LEU A 102 -0.61 -0.24 -8.02
C LEU A 102 -1.17 -1.60 -8.47
N LYS A 103 -1.30 -1.83 -9.78
CA LYS A 103 -1.72 -3.13 -10.32
C LYS A 103 -0.71 -4.23 -9.99
N SER A 104 0.59 -3.98 -10.19
CA SER A 104 1.66 -4.94 -9.87
C SER A 104 1.72 -5.25 -8.37
N TYR A 105 1.68 -4.23 -7.51
CA TYR A 105 1.69 -4.43 -6.06
C TYR A 105 0.44 -5.18 -5.57
N ARG A 106 -0.73 -4.94 -6.17
CA ARG A 106 -1.93 -5.71 -5.82
C ARG A 106 -1.73 -7.21 -6.06
N TRP A 107 -1.18 -7.60 -7.21
CA TRP A 107 -0.88 -9.00 -7.49
C TRP A 107 0.17 -9.58 -6.54
N LEU A 108 1.22 -8.81 -6.23
CA LEU A 108 2.21 -9.20 -5.23
C LEU A 108 1.54 -9.51 -3.88
N PHE A 109 0.72 -8.60 -3.36
CA PHE A 109 0.06 -8.83 -2.06
C PHE A 109 -1.00 -9.94 -2.10
N ILE A 110 -1.66 -10.19 -3.24
CA ILE A 110 -2.53 -11.36 -3.40
C ILE A 110 -1.71 -12.65 -3.26
N LEU A 111 -0.55 -12.72 -3.92
CA LEU A 111 0.36 -13.87 -3.80
C LEU A 111 0.86 -14.05 -2.36
N LEU A 112 1.23 -12.96 -1.66
CA LEU A 112 1.60 -13.04 -0.24
C LEU A 112 0.43 -13.50 0.65
N ALA A 113 -0.80 -13.04 0.38
CA ALA A 113 -1.97 -13.45 1.15
C ALA A 113 -2.26 -14.95 0.98
N LEU A 114 -2.18 -15.46 -0.25
CA LEU A 114 -2.33 -16.88 -0.57
C LEU A 114 -1.20 -17.72 0.03
N PHE A 115 0.04 -17.21 -0.03
CA PHE A 115 1.19 -17.86 0.60
C PHE A 115 1.03 -17.93 2.12
N GLY A 116 0.58 -16.86 2.77
CA GLY A 116 0.25 -16.86 4.20
C GLY A 116 -0.86 -17.86 4.54
N MET A 117 -1.88 -17.97 3.68
CA MET A 117 -2.98 -18.91 3.86
C MET A 117 -2.49 -20.36 3.73
N ALA A 118 -1.61 -20.64 2.76
CA ALA A 118 -0.98 -21.94 2.60
C ALA A 118 -0.08 -22.29 3.81
N LEU A 119 0.68 -21.32 4.34
CA LEU A 119 1.45 -21.49 5.58
C LEU A 119 0.56 -21.82 6.78
N PHE A 120 -0.60 -21.21 6.87
CA PHE A 120 -1.56 -21.43 7.95
C PHE A 120 -2.24 -22.81 7.88
N PHE A 121 -2.72 -23.23 6.71
CA PHE A 121 -3.54 -24.45 6.56
C PHE A 121 -2.75 -25.70 6.19
N ARG A 122 -1.71 -25.59 5.36
CA ARG A 122 -1.04 -26.74 4.73
C ARG A 122 0.35 -26.99 5.29
N PHE A 123 1.13 -25.93 5.53
CA PHE A 123 2.55 -26.03 5.85
C PHE A 123 2.90 -25.82 7.33
N TYR A 124 1.92 -25.88 8.23
CA TYR A 124 2.17 -25.89 9.67
C TYR A 124 2.61 -27.28 10.19
N ILE A 125 2.43 -28.34 9.40
CA ILE A 125 3.02 -29.67 9.66
C ILE A 125 4.36 -29.72 8.95
N VAL A 126 5.43 -29.91 9.71
CA VAL A 126 6.80 -30.05 9.21
C VAL A 126 7.23 -31.47 9.46
N CYS A 127 7.48 -32.22 8.39
CA CYS A 127 8.01 -33.57 8.49
C CYS A 127 9.51 -33.52 8.21
N GLU A 128 10.30 -33.99 9.17
CA GLU A 128 11.75 -34.09 9.08
C GLU A 128 12.13 -35.55 9.40
N GLY A 129 12.49 -36.31 8.35
CA GLY A 129 12.58 -37.77 8.40
C GLY A 129 11.22 -38.42 8.69
N ASP A 130 11.19 -39.39 9.61
CA ASP A 130 9.97 -40.11 10.03
C ASP A 130 9.13 -39.36 11.07
N THR A 131 9.56 -38.16 11.50
CA THR A 131 8.83 -37.38 12.51
C THR A 131 8.18 -36.14 11.91
N CYS A 132 6.85 -36.07 12.02
CA CYS A 132 6.08 -34.88 11.68
C CYS A 132 5.77 -34.07 12.95
N ARG A 133 6.20 -32.81 12.99
CA ARG A 133 5.95 -31.87 14.09
C ARG A 133 5.14 -30.67 13.62
N PHE A 134 4.31 -30.15 14.51
CA PHE A 134 3.58 -28.92 14.25
C PHE A 134 4.48 -27.70 14.49
N SER A 135 4.76 -26.94 13.44
CA SER A 135 5.45 -25.65 13.52
C SER A 135 4.46 -24.53 13.84
N PHE A 136 4.32 -24.24 15.13
CA PHE A 136 3.52 -23.11 15.62
C PHE A 136 4.00 -21.76 15.04
N PHE A 137 5.31 -21.60 14.80
CA PHE A 137 5.89 -20.44 14.13
C PHE A 137 5.27 -20.18 12.76
N ARG A 138 5.26 -21.18 11.87
CA ARG A 138 4.71 -21.05 10.51
C ARG A 138 3.22 -20.72 10.53
N LYS A 139 2.49 -21.26 11.51
CA LYS A 139 1.06 -20.94 11.72
C LYS A 139 0.85 -19.47 12.11
N GLY A 140 1.64 -18.93 13.03
CA GLY A 140 1.55 -17.52 13.44
C GLY A 140 1.95 -16.55 12.32
N MET A 141 3.03 -16.87 11.61
CA MET A 141 3.47 -16.13 10.43
C MET A 141 2.42 -16.15 9.33
N GLY A 142 1.85 -17.31 9.02
CA GLY A 142 0.83 -17.45 7.98
C GLY A 142 -0.41 -16.59 8.26
N LEU A 143 -0.93 -16.63 9.50
CA LEU A 143 -2.11 -15.86 9.87
C LEU A 143 -1.90 -14.35 9.71
N THR A 144 -0.84 -13.82 10.33
CA THR A 144 -0.57 -12.38 10.32
C THR A 144 -0.16 -11.88 8.95
N LEU A 145 0.53 -12.70 8.15
CA LEU A 145 0.88 -12.38 6.77
C LEU A 145 -0.38 -12.24 5.90
N THR A 146 -1.35 -13.15 6.03
CA THR A 146 -2.62 -13.07 5.31
C THR A 146 -3.41 -11.83 5.70
N ILE A 147 -3.54 -11.57 7.01
CA ILE A 147 -4.26 -10.39 7.52
C ILE A 147 -3.62 -9.09 7.00
N MET A 148 -2.30 -8.95 7.14
CA MET A 148 -1.58 -7.75 6.69
C MET A 148 -1.66 -7.56 5.18
N SER A 149 -1.52 -8.65 4.42
CA SER A 149 -1.62 -8.59 2.95
C SER A 149 -3.03 -8.18 2.51
N ALA A 150 -4.08 -8.73 3.13
CA ALA A 150 -5.46 -8.34 2.86
C ALA A 150 -5.72 -6.86 3.18
N PHE A 151 -5.20 -6.37 4.31
CA PHE A 151 -5.31 -4.97 4.71
C PHE A 151 -4.60 -4.02 3.72
N ILE A 152 -3.40 -4.38 3.27
CA ILE A 152 -2.66 -3.59 2.26
C ILE A 152 -3.38 -3.58 0.92
N ILE A 153 -3.99 -4.71 0.50
CA ILE A 153 -4.82 -4.76 -0.72
C ILE A 153 -5.99 -3.76 -0.60
N PHE A 154 -6.66 -3.72 0.56
CA PHE A 154 -7.76 -2.79 0.79
C PHE A 154 -7.31 -1.32 0.70
N ILE A 155 -6.21 -0.94 1.37
CA ILE A 155 -5.65 0.43 1.26
C ILE A 155 -5.20 0.73 -0.18
N GLY A 156 -4.63 -0.26 -0.86
CA GLY A 156 -4.23 -0.17 -2.26
C GLY A 156 -5.43 0.13 -3.17
N TYR A 157 -6.56 -0.53 -2.94
CA TYR A 157 -7.81 -0.29 -3.66
C TYR A 157 -8.34 1.14 -3.46
N LEU A 158 -8.34 1.65 -2.23
CA LEU A 158 -8.74 3.04 -1.95
C LEU A 158 -7.81 4.06 -2.62
N THR A 159 -6.52 3.74 -2.71
CA THR A 159 -5.54 4.58 -3.42
C THR A 159 -5.78 4.54 -4.93
N TRP A 160 -6.02 3.35 -5.49
CA TRP A 160 -6.33 3.15 -6.90
C TRP A 160 -7.61 3.88 -7.31
N LYS A 161 -8.70 3.75 -6.56
CA LYS A 161 -9.98 4.42 -6.86
C LYS A 161 -9.83 5.95 -6.97
N ARG A 162 -9.03 6.56 -6.09
CA ARG A 162 -8.75 8.00 -6.11
C ARG A 162 -7.84 8.39 -7.28
N ALA A 163 -6.79 7.61 -7.54
CA ALA A 163 -5.87 7.84 -8.65
C ALA A 163 -6.55 7.69 -10.02
N ASP A 164 -7.45 6.70 -10.17
CA ASP A 164 -8.22 6.45 -11.39
C ASP A 164 -9.16 7.62 -11.72
N LYS A 165 -9.90 8.12 -10.72
CA LYS A 165 -10.76 9.31 -10.89
C LYS A 165 -9.96 10.52 -11.38
N TYR A 166 -8.80 10.76 -10.77
CA TYR A 166 -7.92 11.87 -11.14
C TYR A 166 -7.32 11.70 -12.55
N LEU A 167 -6.82 10.51 -12.89
CA LEU A 167 -6.25 10.22 -14.20
C LEU A 167 -7.30 10.37 -15.32
N LYS A 168 -8.51 9.86 -15.13
CA LYS A 168 -9.61 10.05 -16.09
C LYS A 168 -9.98 11.53 -16.26
N GLY A 169 -9.95 12.29 -15.17
CA GLY A 169 -10.12 13.75 -15.21
C GLY A 169 -9.06 14.41 -16.10
N LEU A 170 -7.78 14.11 -15.87
CA LEU A 170 -6.66 14.60 -16.68
C LEU A 170 -6.79 14.20 -18.15
N GLU A 171 -7.11 12.93 -18.44
CA GLU A 171 -7.29 12.46 -19.83
C GLU A 171 -8.47 13.16 -20.52
N SER A 172 -9.57 13.42 -19.79
CA SER A 172 -10.71 14.15 -20.34
C SER A 172 -10.38 15.62 -20.66
N PHE A 173 -9.54 16.26 -19.83
CA PHE A 173 -9.08 17.62 -20.05
C PHE A 173 -8.35 17.74 -21.39
N TYR A 174 -7.44 16.80 -21.67
CA TYR A 174 -6.69 16.80 -22.92
C TYR A 174 -7.49 16.40 -24.15
N LYS A 175 -8.44 15.47 -24.02
CA LYS A 175 -9.34 15.10 -25.13
C LYS A 175 -10.26 16.24 -25.56
N MET A 176 -10.49 17.25 -24.72
CA MET A 176 -11.30 18.43 -25.04
C MET A 176 -10.49 19.61 -25.56
N THR A 177 -9.16 19.59 -25.43
CA THR A 177 -8.26 20.67 -25.87
C THR A 177 -7.51 20.37 -27.18
N THR A 178 -7.70 19.18 -27.75
CA THR A 178 -7.27 18.78 -29.10
C THR A 178 -8.48 18.67 -30.00
#